data_AF-A0A7V6Z047-F1
#
_entry.id   AF-A0A7V6Z047-F1
#
_cell.length_a   1.000
_cell.length_b   1.000
_cell.length_c   1.000
_cell.angle_alpha   90.00
_cell.angle_beta   90.00
_cell.angle_gamma   90.00
#
_symmetry.space_group_name_H-M   'P 1'
#
loop_
_entity.id
_entity.type
_entity.pdbx_description
1 polymer ?
#
loop_
_entity_poly.entity_id
_entity_poly.type
_entity_poly.pdbx_seq_one_letter_code
_entity_poly.pdbx_strand_id
1 'polypeptide(L)' 'MFLHFEVLPRELQAEVPFALDLYGGEAWVSLVAFTLRDMRFRFGGVLGRWLCRPIATHDFLNVRAYVRHEG' A
#
# COMPACT_ATOMS: atom_id res chain seq x y z
N MET A 1 5.57 7.66 8.16
CA MET A 1 5.81 6.71 9.27
C MET A 1 5.70 5.30 8.71
N PHE A 2 6.59 4.40 9.12
CA PHE A 2 6.63 3.04 8.63
C PHE A 2 6.71 2.09 9.84
N LEU A 3 5.75 1.19 9.98
CA LEU A 3 5.65 0.24 11.09
C LEU A 3 5.58 -1.18 10.54
N HIS A 4 6.23 -2.12 11.22
CA HIS A 4 6.19 -3.54 10.91
C HIS A 4 5.63 -4.32 12.08
N PHE A 5 4.67 -5.19 11.79
CA PHE A 5 4.05 -6.07 12.78
C PHE A 5 4.24 -7.51 12.35
N GLU A 6 4.76 -8.31 13.25
CA GLU A 6 4.71 -9.76 13.14
C GLU A 6 3.27 -10.22 13.37
N VAL A 7 2.79 -11.12 12.52
CA VAL A 7 1.43 -11.65 12.58
C VAL A 7 1.45 -13.15 12.33
N LEU A 8 0.46 -13.85 12.88
CA LEU A 8 0.32 -15.29 12.69
C LEU A 8 0.11 -15.61 11.20
N PRO A 9 0.98 -16.42 10.57
CA PRO A 9 0.91 -16.70 9.14
C PRO A 9 -0.44 -17.28 8.69
N ARG A 10 -1.06 -18.13 9.52
CA ARG A 10 -2.34 -18.77 9.20
C ARG A 10 -3.49 -17.77 9.13
N GLU A 11 -3.50 -16.78 10.01
CA GLU A 11 -4.53 -15.75 10.04
C GLU A 11 -4.37 -14.82 8.85
N LEU A 12 -3.13 -14.38 8.58
CA LEU A 12 -2.86 -13.52 7.43
C LEU A 12 -3.16 -14.23 6.09
N GLN A 13 -2.86 -15.52 5.97
CA GLN A 13 -3.10 -16.28 4.74
C GLN A 13 -4.59 -16.42 4.41
N ALA A 14 -5.48 -16.38 5.41
CA ALA A 14 -6.93 -16.41 5.19
C ALA A 14 -7.44 -15.15 4.48
N GLU A 15 -6.76 -14.01 4.67
CA GLU A 15 -7.13 -12.70 4.12
C GLU A 15 -6.37 -12.37 2.82
N VAL A 16 -5.29 -13.10 2.52
CA VAL A 16 -4.41 -12.83 1.37
C VAL A 16 -4.57 -13.95 0.34
N PRO A 17 -5.01 -13.64 -0.90
CA PRO A 17 -5.29 -14.66 -1.92
C PRO A 17 -4.02 -15.25 -2.58
N PHE A 18 -2.83 -14.79 -2.17
CA PHE A 18 -1.54 -15.25 -2.68
C PHE A 18 -0.75 -15.94 -1.57
N ALA A 19 0.17 -16.84 -1.94
CA ALA A 19 1.02 -17.53 -0.97
C ALA A 19 1.91 -16.51 -0.25
N LEU A 20 1.86 -16.51 1.09
CA LEU A 20 2.66 -15.59 1.90
C LEU A 20 4.16 -15.88 1.77
N ASP A 21 4.94 -14.80 1.75
CA ASP A 21 6.37 -14.87 1.97
C ASP A 21 6.66 -14.76 3.47
N LEU A 22 7.45 -15.70 3.99
CA LEU A 22 7.68 -15.85 5.42
C LEU A 22 9.16 -15.67 5.72
N TYR A 23 9.46 -14.80 6.68
CA TYR A 23 10.82 -14.60 7.15
C TYR A 23 11.02 -15.34 8.46
N GLY A 24 11.87 -16.37 8.47
CA GLY A 24 12.09 -17.20 9.66
C GLY A 24 10.86 -18.02 10.09
N GLY A 25 9.88 -18.21 9.20
CA GLY A 25 8.61 -18.87 9.51
C GLY A 25 7.48 -17.91 9.89
N GLU A 26 7.79 -16.63 10.12
CA GLU A 26 6.82 -15.61 10.52
C GLU A 26 6.35 -14.76 9.34
N ALA A 27 5.11 -14.30 9.42
CA ALA A 27 4.53 -13.37 8.46
C ALA A 27 4.59 -11.94 9.00
N TRP A 28 4.73 -10.98 8.10
CA TRP A 28 4.88 -9.57 8.45
C TRP A 28 3.90 -8.70 7.69
N VAL A 29 3.31 -7.74 8.39
CA VAL A 29 2.47 -6.69 7.81
C VAL A 29 3.14 -5.33 8.01
N SER A 30 3.29 -4.59 6.92
CA SER A 30 3.81 -3.23 6.94
C SER A 30 2.67 -2.23 6.88
N LEU A 31 2.70 -1.24 7.77
CA LEU A 31 1.81 -0.08 7.75
C LEU A 31 2.60 1.16 7.36
N VAL A 32 2.15 1.81 6.28
CA VAL A 32 2.81 3.00 5.73
C VAL A 32 1.79 4.12 5.60
N ALA A 33 1.94 5.14 6.43
CA ALA A 33 1.16 6.37 6.33
C ALA A 33 1.92 7.37 5.45
N PHE A 34 1.27 7.84 4.38
CA PHE A 34 1.80 8.87 3.49
C PHE A 34 0.68 9.77 2.97
N THR A 35 1.04 11.01 2.66
CA THR A 35 0.12 11.96 2.01
C THR A 35 0.48 12.04 0.53
N LEU A 36 -0.47 11.71 -0.33
CA LEU A 36 -0.38 12.06 -1.74
C LEU A 36 -0.58 13.57 -1.87
N ARG A 37 0.34 14.26 -2.53
CA ARG A 37 0.23 15.69 -2.84
C ARG A 37 0.38 15.93 -4.33
N ASP A 38 -0.27 16.99 -4.80
CA ASP A 38 -0.22 17.43 -6.19
C ASP A 38 -0.60 16.34 -7.21
N MET A 39 -1.63 15.55 -6.88
CA MET A 39 -2.16 14.57 -7.82
C MET A 39 -2.58 15.27 -9.13
N ARG A 40 -2.08 14.76 -10.25
CA ARG A 40 -2.37 15.26 -11.58
C ARG A 40 -2.50 14.11 -12.58
N PHE A 41 -3.42 14.24 -13.50
CA PHE A 41 -3.46 13.34 -14.65
C PHE A 41 -2.23 13.56 -15.55
N ARG A 42 -1.73 12.47 -16.14
CA ARG A 42 -0.57 12.50 -17.06
C ARG A 42 -0.85 13.36 -18.29
N PHE A 43 -2.10 13.38 -18.76
CA PHE A 43 -2.58 14.19 -19.87
C PHE A 43 -3.63 15.19 -19.36
N GLY A 44 -3.60 16.45 -19.82
CA GLY A 44 -4.59 17.47 -19.45
C GLY A 44 -4.04 18.80 -18.93
N GLY A 45 -2.73 18.92 -18.67
CA GLY A 45 -2.09 20.20 -18.35
C GLY A 45 -2.75 20.98 -17.20
N VAL A 46 -2.99 22.27 -17.40
CA VAL A 46 -3.62 23.16 -16.39
C VAL A 46 -5.06 22.74 -16.09
N LEU A 47 -5.83 22.33 -17.11
CA LEU A 47 -7.21 21.88 -16.94
C LEU A 47 -7.29 20.60 -16.10
N GLY A 48 -6.42 19.63 -16.39
CA GLY A 48 -6.30 18.40 -15.61
C GLY A 48 -5.92 18.67 -14.15
N ARG A 49 -5.01 19.62 -13.90
CA ARG A 49 -4.68 20.06 -12.54
C ARG A 49 -5.88 20.68 -11.81
N TRP A 50 -6.67 21.50 -12.51
CA TRP A 50 -7.85 22.13 -11.92
C TRP A 50 -8.93 21.11 -11.56
N LEU A 51 -9.17 20.13 -12.43
CA LEU A 51 -10.07 19.01 -12.16
C LEU A 51 -9.61 18.15 -10.97
N CYS A 52 -8.31 17.88 -10.86
CA CYS A 52 -7.77 17.13 -9.74
C CYS A 52 -7.68 17.96 -8.44
N ARG A 53 -7.84 19.28 -8.47
CA ARG A 53 -7.61 20.15 -7.30
C ARG A 53 -8.36 19.73 -6.03
N PRO A 54 -9.64 19.32 -6.08
CA PRO A 54 -10.36 18.86 -4.87
C PRO A 54 -9.76 17.58 -4.28
N ILE A 55 -9.13 16.77 -5.14
CA ILE A 55 -8.59 15.45 -4.82
C ILE A 55 -7.06 15.41 -4.87
N ALA A 56 -6.43 16.59 -4.89
CA ALA A 56 -5.00 16.72 -5.13
C ALA A 56 -4.17 16.35 -3.90
N THR A 57 -4.74 16.50 -2.70
CA THR A 57 -4.11 16.16 -1.43
C THR A 57 -4.98 15.18 -0.67
N HIS A 58 -4.44 14.00 -0.37
CA HIS A 58 -5.14 12.95 0.36
C HIS A 58 -4.18 12.14 1.22
N ASP A 59 -4.64 11.78 2.41
CA ASP A 59 -3.91 10.89 3.30
C ASP A 59 -4.25 9.43 2.98
N PHE A 60 -3.21 8.62 2.88
CA PHE A 60 -3.30 7.19 2.66
C PHE A 60 -2.63 6.44 3.80
N LEU A 61 -3.29 5.37 4.23
CA LEU A 61 -2.69 4.33 5.05
C LEU A 61 -2.64 3.06 4.22
N ASN A 62 -1.44 2.62 3.89
CA ASN A 62 -1.23 1.41 3.12
C ASN A 62 -0.83 0.26 4.05
N VAL A 63 -1.60 -0.82 3.98
CA VAL A 63 -1.37 -2.07 4.70
C VAL A 63 -0.87 -3.09 3.69
N ARG A 64 0.32 -3.64 3.90
CA ARG A 64 0.96 -4.58 2.95
C ARG A 64 1.34 -5.86 3.65
N ALA A 65 1.09 -6.97 2.97
CA ALA A 65 1.65 -8.27 3.29
C ALA A 65 2.67 -8.66 2.21
N TYR A 66 3.67 -9.45 2.59
CA TYR A 66 4.63 -10.02 1.66
C TYR A 66 4.12 -11.34 1.11
N VAL A 67 4.20 -11.49 -0.21
CA VAL A 67 3.71 -12.66 -0.93
C VAL A 67 4.79 -13.15 -1.88
N ARG A 68 4.80 -14.46 -2.15
CA ARG A 68 5.70 -15.05 -3.13
C ARG A 68 5.19 -14.72 -4.53
N HIS A 69 6.05 -14.16 -5.36
CA HIS A 69 5.75 -13.92 -6.77
C HIS A 69 7.03 -14.10 -7.60
N GLU A 70 7.00 -15.02 -8.57
CA GLU A 70 8.02 -15.34 -9.60
C GLU A 70 9.45 -14.77 -9.46
N GLY A 71 10.11 -14.94 -8.31
CA GLY A 71 11.52 -14.60 -8.10
C GLY A 71 11.79 -13.12 -7.82
#